data_AF-A0A7J4PJK3-F1
#
_entry.id   AF-A0A7J4PJK3-F1
#
_cell.length_a   1.000
_cell.length_b   1.000
_cell.length_c   1.000
_cell.angle_alpha   90.00
_cell.angle_beta   90.00
_cell.angle_gamma   90.00
#
_symmetry.space_group_name_H-M   'P 1'
#
loop_
_entity.id
_entity.type
_entity.pdbx_description
1 polymer ?
#
loop_
_entity_poly.entity_id
_entity_poly.type
_entity_poly.pdbx_seq_one_letter_code
_entity_poly.pdbx_strand_id
1 'polypeptide(L)'
;MFAEGNIECVEKLLKPAKRVLKVGMPVKHDAFERRVDLWNKIRMNYDSYLDEECGTFLKDLDQHFCSLFDGALLVLAASFRENGEFFGAANIFSAEEVALYRKIERYNLFEILSADDIRKKLLQKDDKVLELLRDYYVSMDSWVSEQLDNPSLRLTLRYYLKKKWDSYKEKLNMAVSSSVLELDWLKSLIKSWESATDAKVEASTRELGAEKERVDAERELAEAELEKLGTEKALTEESLRQAEAEKARANEQIQDLSSEKEATESRFREMQAERSGSEEQIKALESEKAKFEEQVAALAAEKELAVKQALEIASEKARVEAKFRQLSEEKALMEGKGSRYVKLEEVKQYELNFIGRVEHKLGNSVTLAGKNYKVDSPREVKHVDTSRFAESFGLSERDLKNLPENRALLASFVEKKLLGKKQRYDLKALFSARVEKYAESGYDTDPLELKDVNAYLVDARDEAREKGESALLCLASPTGFEAAVGSYISSDDFHRNFLSKYLSVCLLDLETGKQLYNPQDALAKEFAGICEMETETEKSEKLKLEVRKAIEDGLLVKDYVVFGDLMKSFGDTPALKSLFYDYADDRNLKIQFVEDVGLVLMREGA
;
A
#
# COMPACT_ATOMS: atom_id res chain seq x y z
N MET A 1 -3.57 -68.90 80.83
CA MET A 1 -2.27 -69.61 80.80
C MET A 1 -1.60 -69.34 82.13
N PHE A 2 -1.40 -70.38 82.93
CA PHE A 2 -0.72 -70.24 84.22
C PHE A 2 0.76 -69.98 83.94
N ALA A 3 1.33 -68.96 84.59
CA ALA A 3 2.74 -68.63 84.47
C ALA A 3 3.56 -69.75 85.14
N GLU A 4 4.27 -70.56 84.34
CA GLU A 4 5.07 -71.72 84.81
C GLU A 4 6.48 -71.30 85.26
N GLY A 5 6.59 -70.18 85.98
CA GLY A 5 7.86 -69.66 86.45
C GLY A 5 8.44 -70.47 87.63
N ASN A 6 9.74 -70.75 87.59
CA ASN A 6 10.48 -71.44 88.64
C ASN A 6 11.05 -70.44 89.67
N ILE A 7 10.39 -70.33 90.82
CA ILE A 7 10.80 -69.40 91.90
C ILE A 7 12.19 -69.74 92.45
N GLU A 8 12.55 -71.02 92.58
CA GLU A 8 13.89 -71.40 93.07
C GLU A 8 15.00 -70.96 92.12
N CYS A 9 14.72 -71.00 90.81
CA CYS A 9 15.61 -70.46 89.78
C CYS A 9 15.82 -68.95 89.95
N VAL A 10 14.74 -68.17 90.08
CA VAL A 10 14.82 -66.71 90.26
C VAL A 10 15.52 -66.35 91.57
N GLU A 11 15.25 -67.08 92.66
CA GLU A 11 15.94 -66.90 93.94
C GLU A 11 17.45 -67.11 93.82
N LYS A 12 17.88 -68.07 93.01
CA LYS A 12 19.31 -68.30 92.72
C LYS A 12 19.91 -67.15 91.92
N LEU A 13 19.21 -66.65 90.89
CA LEU A 13 19.67 -65.51 90.09
C LEU A 13 19.71 -64.20 90.92
N LEU A 14 18.73 -63.99 91.81
CA LEU A 14 18.66 -62.79 92.64
C LEU A 14 19.64 -62.77 93.81
N LYS A 15 20.28 -63.90 94.16
CA LYS A 15 21.15 -63.98 95.35
C LYS A 15 22.23 -62.88 95.41
N PRO A 16 22.94 -62.51 94.32
CA PRO A 16 23.90 -61.40 94.33
C PRO A 16 23.22 -60.03 94.51
N ALA A 17 22.07 -59.81 93.85
CA ALA A 17 21.30 -58.57 93.97
C ALA A 17 20.77 -58.38 95.40
N LYS A 18 20.20 -59.43 96.00
CA LYS A 18 19.74 -59.43 97.40
C LYS A 18 20.87 -59.17 98.38
N ARG A 19 22.11 -59.66 98.12
CA ARG A 19 23.28 -59.31 98.94
C ARG A 19 23.52 -57.80 98.92
N VAL A 20 23.57 -57.20 97.73
CA VAL A 20 23.82 -55.75 97.60
C VAL A 20 22.71 -54.94 98.26
N LEU A 21 21.45 -55.28 98.00
CA LEU A 21 20.30 -54.59 98.60
C LEU A 21 20.26 -54.70 100.12
N LYS A 22 20.64 -55.86 100.67
CA LYS A 22 20.73 -56.07 102.12
C LYS A 22 21.87 -55.27 102.76
N VAL A 23 22.99 -55.09 102.05
CA VAL A 23 24.11 -54.29 102.54
C VAL A 23 23.81 -52.80 102.40
N GLY A 24 23.14 -52.40 101.33
CA GLY A 24 22.84 -51.00 101.02
C GLY A 24 24.08 -50.18 100.65
N MET A 25 24.03 -48.87 100.92
CA MET A 25 25.12 -47.95 100.62
C MET A 25 26.49 -48.31 101.23
N PRO A 26 26.58 -48.98 102.40
CA PRO A 26 27.84 -49.53 102.92
C PRO A 26 28.64 -50.42 101.96
N VAL A 27 28.06 -50.92 100.86
CA VAL A 27 28.81 -51.63 99.81
C VAL A 27 29.95 -50.78 99.21
N LYS A 28 29.91 -49.45 99.37
CA LYS A 28 31.01 -48.55 99.03
C LYS A 28 32.33 -48.84 99.76
N HIS A 29 32.28 -49.62 100.84
CA HIS A 29 33.46 -50.06 101.59
C HIS A 29 34.06 -51.39 101.07
N ASP A 30 33.37 -52.15 100.22
CA ASP A 30 33.98 -53.28 99.51
C ASP A 30 35.11 -52.73 98.58
N ALA A 31 36.05 -53.57 98.13
CA ALA A 31 37.04 -53.12 97.13
C ALA A 31 36.35 -52.79 95.79
N PHE A 32 36.92 -51.89 94.99
CA PHE A 32 36.38 -51.50 93.68
C PHE A 32 36.13 -52.71 92.77
N GLU A 33 37.12 -53.60 92.67
CA GLU A 33 37.09 -54.81 91.87
C GLU A 33 35.93 -55.72 92.33
N ARG A 34 35.74 -55.84 93.65
CA ARG A 34 34.65 -56.64 94.21
C ARG A 34 33.27 -56.05 93.88
N ARG A 35 33.13 -54.73 93.84
CA ARG A 35 31.89 -54.08 93.39
C ARG A 35 31.65 -54.26 91.90
N VAL A 36 32.70 -54.21 91.07
CA VAL A 36 32.61 -54.48 89.63
C VAL A 36 32.22 -55.95 89.38
N ASP A 37 32.78 -56.90 90.11
CA ASP A 37 32.41 -58.31 90.03
C ASP A 37 30.94 -58.54 90.38
N LEU A 38 30.46 -57.88 91.45
CA LEU A 38 29.05 -57.93 91.82
C LEU A 38 28.17 -57.31 90.75
N TRP A 39 28.57 -56.17 90.19
CA TRP A 39 27.84 -55.53 89.10
C TRP A 39 27.67 -56.45 87.91
N ASN A 40 28.78 -57.00 87.41
CA ASN A 40 28.78 -57.89 86.25
C ASN A 40 27.95 -59.14 86.50
N LYS A 41 28.08 -59.74 87.69
CA LYS A 41 27.30 -60.92 88.07
C LYS A 41 25.80 -60.62 88.16
N ILE A 42 25.42 -59.47 88.72
CA ILE A 42 24.02 -59.05 88.80
C ILE A 42 23.47 -58.76 87.41
N ARG A 43 24.24 -58.10 86.54
CA ARG A 43 23.86 -57.83 85.16
C ARG A 43 23.64 -59.11 84.37
N MET A 44 24.59 -60.04 84.37
CA MET A 44 24.43 -61.33 83.71
C MET A 44 23.21 -62.11 84.23
N ASN A 45 23.03 -62.15 85.55
CA ASN A 45 21.86 -62.81 86.13
C ASN A 45 20.54 -62.12 85.78
N TYR A 46 20.55 -60.79 85.58
CA TYR A 46 19.38 -60.05 85.16
C TYR A 46 19.06 -60.33 83.69
N ASP A 47 20.07 -60.37 82.83
CA ASP A 47 19.90 -60.71 81.41
C ASP A 47 19.35 -62.14 81.28
N SER A 48 19.90 -63.13 81.99
CA SER A 48 19.34 -64.50 82.06
C SER A 48 17.88 -64.55 82.55
N TYR A 49 17.50 -63.66 83.47
CA TYR A 49 16.10 -63.56 83.91
C TYR A 49 15.20 -62.99 82.81
N LEU A 50 15.66 -61.95 82.11
CA LEU A 50 14.92 -61.32 81.01
C LEU A 50 14.81 -62.22 79.78
N ASP A 51 15.79 -63.10 79.56
CA ASP A 51 15.78 -64.15 78.54
C ASP A 51 14.87 -65.35 78.93
N GLU A 52 14.08 -65.19 79.99
CA GLU A 52 13.09 -66.16 80.48
C GLU A 52 13.69 -67.52 80.90
N GLU A 53 14.96 -67.60 81.29
CA GLU A 53 15.61 -68.86 81.72
C GLU A 53 14.89 -69.52 82.92
N CYS A 54 14.23 -68.71 83.76
CA CYS A 54 13.43 -69.18 84.89
C CYS A 54 11.93 -69.27 84.59
N GLY A 55 11.51 -69.12 83.32
CA GLY A 55 10.12 -69.05 82.91
C GLY A 55 9.49 -67.67 83.13
N THR A 56 8.20 -67.57 82.82
CA THR A 56 7.44 -66.32 82.94
C THR A 56 6.70 -66.23 84.27
N PHE A 57 6.49 -65.01 84.77
CA PHE A 57 5.79 -64.74 86.02
C PHE A 57 4.62 -63.76 85.79
N LEU A 58 3.68 -63.72 86.75
CA LEU A 58 2.65 -62.68 86.77
C LEU A 58 3.30 -61.30 86.88
N LYS A 59 2.70 -60.29 86.23
CA LYS A 59 3.24 -58.93 86.11
C LYS A 59 3.74 -58.34 87.44
N ASP A 60 3.04 -58.55 88.55
CA ASP A 60 3.45 -57.99 89.85
C ASP A 60 4.69 -58.69 90.44
N LEU A 61 4.81 -60.01 90.24
CA LEU A 61 5.99 -60.77 90.64
C LEU A 61 7.17 -60.44 89.73
N ASP A 62 6.94 -60.34 88.42
CA ASP A 62 7.95 -59.95 87.45
C ASP A 62 8.51 -58.53 87.74
N GLN A 63 7.61 -57.57 87.93
CA GLN A 63 7.97 -56.20 88.33
C GLN A 63 8.76 -56.20 89.65
N HIS A 64 8.38 -57.04 90.62
CA HIS A 64 9.12 -57.18 91.86
C HIS A 64 10.54 -57.71 91.62
N PHE A 65 10.71 -58.80 90.86
CA PHE A 65 12.03 -59.39 90.60
C PHE A 65 12.94 -58.45 89.80
N CYS A 66 12.43 -57.84 88.72
CA CYS A 66 13.15 -56.83 87.95
C CYS A 66 13.60 -55.65 88.82
N SER A 67 12.71 -55.17 89.72
CA SER A 67 13.04 -54.06 90.63
C SER A 67 14.20 -54.37 91.59
N LEU A 68 14.41 -55.64 91.95
CA LEU A 68 15.51 -56.04 92.83
C LEU A 68 16.85 -56.03 92.09
N PHE A 69 16.88 -56.45 90.82
CA PHE A 69 18.09 -56.34 89.99
C PHE A 69 18.47 -54.89 89.76
N ASP A 70 17.53 -54.08 89.27
CA ASP A 70 17.77 -52.66 89.01
C ASP A 70 18.09 -51.87 90.28
N GLY A 71 17.41 -52.16 91.39
CA GLY A 71 17.71 -51.56 92.70
C GLY A 71 19.13 -51.89 93.17
N ALA A 72 19.57 -53.14 93.03
CA ALA A 72 20.93 -53.54 93.42
C ALA A 72 21.99 -52.84 92.56
N LEU A 73 21.75 -52.76 91.25
CA LEU A 73 22.63 -52.04 90.34
C LEU A 73 22.64 -50.54 90.66
N LEU A 74 21.50 -49.92 91.02
CA LEU A 74 21.46 -48.52 91.42
C LEU A 74 22.28 -48.26 92.70
N VAL A 75 22.22 -49.15 93.69
CA VAL A 75 23.04 -49.07 94.91
C VAL A 75 24.54 -49.12 94.55
N LEU A 76 24.95 -50.03 93.66
CA LEU A 76 26.34 -50.11 93.20
C LEU A 76 26.74 -48.84 92.43
N ALA A 77 25.89 -48.34 91.53
CA ALA A 77 26.14 -47.10 90.79
C ALA A 77 26.32 -45.90 91.72
N ALA A 78 25.46 -45.79 92.74
CA ALA A 78 25.58 -44.78 93.77
C ALA A 78 26.91 -44.91 94.54
N SER A 79 27.34 -46.14 94.84
CA SER A 79 28.60 -46.41 95.55
C SER A 79 29.85 -46.00 94.77
N PHE A 80 29.92 -46.28 93.46
CA PHE A 80 31.03 -45.82 92.61
C PHE A 80 31.10 -44.29 92.58
N ARG A 81 29.93 -43.63 92.40
CA ARG A 81 29.83 -42.17 92.41
C ARG A 81 30.16 -41.54 93.76
N GLU A 82 29.95 -42.25 94.86
CA GLU A 82 30.26 -41.77 96.21
C GLU A 82 31.75 -41.80 96.48
N ASN A 83 32.44 -42.82 96.00
CA ASN A 83 33.89 -42.95 96.14
C ASN A 83 34.67 -42.11 95.11
N GLY A 84 33.99 -41.40 94.21
CA GLY A 84 34.62 -40.67 93.11
C GLY A 84 35.26 -41.59 92.05
N GLU A 85 34.85 -42.85 92.02
CA GLU A 85 35.40 -43.87 91.12
C GLU A 85 34.67 -43.83 89.78
N PHE A 86 35.43 -43.86 88.69
CA PHE A 86 34.85 -43.94 87.35
C PHE A 86 34.62 -45.41 86.96
N PHE A 87 33.34 -45.78 86.80
CA PHE A 87 32.93 -47.05 86.22
C PHE A 87 31.86 -46.81 85.16
N GLY A 88 32.27 -46.81 83.88
CA GLY A 88 31.42 -46.36 82.77
C GLY A 88 30.07 -47.10 82.66
N ALA A 89 30.03 -48.39 83.01
CA ALA A 89 28.78 -49.15 83.01
C ALA A 89 27.76 -48.64 84.04
N ALA A 90 28.17 -47.96 85.11
CA ALA A 90 27.27 -47.34 86.08
C ALA A 90 26.53 -46.09 85.54
N ASN A 91 26.95 -45.56 84.39
CA ASN A 91 26.27 -44.43 83.73
C ASN A 91 24.92 -44.80 83.13
N ILE A 92 24.52 -46.07 83.16
CA ILE A 92 23.16 -46.49 82.83
C ILE A 92 22.10 -45.81 83.70
N PHE A 93 22.47 -45.35 84.91
CA PHE A 93 21.58 -44.62 85.80
C PHE A 93 21.86 -43.13 85.67
N SER A 94 20.83 -42.32 85.56
CA SER A 94 20.97 -40.88 85.44
C SER A 94 21.52 -40.27 86.74
N ALA A 95 21.99 -39.02 86.67
CA ALA A 95 22.37 -38.26 87.86
C ALA A 95 21.17 -38.13 88.82
N GLU A 96 19.97 -37.96 88.26
CA GLU A 96 18.70 -37.81 88.97
C GLU A 96 18.30 -39.11 89.69
N GLU A 97 18.39 -40.28 89.04
CA GLU A 97 18.05 -41.58 89.64
C GLU A 97 18.94 -41.89 90.85
N VAL A 98 20.25 -41.60 90.74
CA VAL A 98 21.18 -41.75 91.87
C VAL A 98 20.92 -40.70 92.95
N ALA A 99 20.60 -39.46 92.59
CA ALA A 99 20.28 -38.42 93.55
C ALA A 99 19.00 -38.73 94.35
N LEU A 100 17.97 -39.26 93.69
CA LEU A 100 16.74 -39.73 94.33
C LEU A 100 17.02 -40.84 95.35
N TYR A 101 17.74 -41.88 94.93
CA TYR A 101 18.15 -42.95 95.85
C TYR A 101 18.94 -42.41 97.04
N ARG A 102 19.93 -41.54 96.82
CA ARG A 102 20.74 -40.95 97.89
C ARG A 102 19.92 -40.15 98.89
N LYS A 103 18.92 -39.40 98.42
CA LYS A 103 18.02 -38.64 99.30
C LYS A 103 17.12 -39.56 100.12
N ILE A 104 16.53 -40.59 99.50
CA ILE A 104 15.75 -41.61 100.22
C ILE A 104 16.64 -42.33 101.25
N GLU A 105 17.88 -42.64 100.91
CA GLU A 105 18.81 -43.36 101.78
C GLU A 105 19.22 -42.59 103.03
N ARG A 106 19.02 -41.26 103.09
CA ARG A 106 19.20 -40.49 104.35
C ARG A 106 18.29 -40.98 105.47
N TYR A 107 17.19 -41.64 105.12
CA TYR A 107 16.20 -42.19 106.02
C TYR A 107 16.50 -43.65 106.42
N ASN A 108 17.65 -44.21 106.02
CA ASN A 108 18.03 -45.59 106.36
C ASN A 108 18.17 -45.86 107.86
N LEU A 109 18.28 -44.82 108.70
CA LEU A 109 18.19 -44.95 110.15
C LEU A 109 16.90 -45.70 110.56
N PHE A 110 15.81 -45.54 109.81
CA PHE A 110 14.54 -46.21 110.06
C PHE A 110 14.52 -47.67 109.61
N GLU A 111 15.57 -48.20 108.97
CA GLU A 111 15.70 -49.64 108.72
C GLU A 111 15.91 -50.42 110.01
N ILE A 112 16.75 -49.89 110.91
CA ILE A 112 17.12 -50.54 112.18
C ILE A 112 16.21 -50.16 113.35
N LEU A 113 15.55 -49.01 113.27
CA LEU A 113 14.63 -48.56 114.31
C LEU A 113 13.24 -49.16 114.11
N SER A 114 12.66 -49.70 115.19
CA SER A 114 11.23 -49.98 115.26
C SER A 114 10.44 -48.67 115.48
N ALA A 115 9.12 -48.72 115.28
CA ALA A 115 8.26 -47.57 115.59
C ALA A 115 8.39 -47.14 117.07
N ASP A 116 8.58 -48.10 117.98
CA ASP A 116 8.79 -47.82 119.41
C ASP A 116 10.15 -47.15 119.68
N ASP A 117 11.21 -47.53 118.95
CA ASP A 117 12.51 -46.87 119.07
C ASP A 117 12.47 -45.42 118.57
N ILE A 118 11.76 -45.18 117.46
CA ILE A 118 11.52 -43.83 116.94
C ILE A 118 10.74 -43.02 117.98
N ARG A 119 9.66 -43.57 118.55
CA ARG A 119 8.88 -42.92 119.64
C ARG A 119 9.77 -42.58 120.83
N LYS A 120 10.64 -43.50 121.27
CA LYS A 120 11.59 -43.24 122.36
C LYS A 120 12.57 -42.11 122.03
N LYS A 121 13.06 -42.05 120.79
CA LYS A 121 13.92 -40.96 120.32
C LYS A 121 13.18 -39.63 120.24
N LEU A 122 11.90 -39.63 119.84
CA LEU A 122 11.04 -38.44 119.88
C LEU A 122 10.84 -37.95 121.31
N LEU A 123 10.58 -38.84 122.29
CA LEU A 123 10.52 -38.49 123.72
C LEU A 123 11.80 -37.80 124.22
N GLN A 124 12.96 -38.26 123.73
CA GLN A 124 14.27 -37.72 124.08
C GLN A 124 14.64 -36.45 123.30
N LYS A 125 13.81 -36.03 122.34
CA LYS A 125 14.09 -34.91 121.43
C LYS A 125 15.41 -35.11 120.68
N ASP A 126 15.64 -36.31 120.17
CA ASP A 126 16.81 -36.61 119.34
C ASP A 126 16.82 -35.71 118.09
N ASP A 127 17.81 -34.81 118.02
CA ASP A 127 17.90 -33.79 116.97
C ASP A 127 17.91 -34.41 115.57
N LYS A 128 18.55 -35.57 115.39
CA LYS A 128 18.66 -36.24 114.10
C LYS A 128 17.32 -36.82 113.64
N VAL A 129 16.55 -37.41 114.56
CA VAL A 129 15.18 -37.87 114.25
C VAL A 129 14.25 -36.68 114.00
N LEU A 130 14.38 -35.59 114.77
CA LEU A 130 13.57 -34.39 114.57
C LEU A 130 13.87 -33.67 113.26
N GLU A 131 15.12 -33.62 112.82
CA GLU A 131 15.52 -33.09 111.51
C GLU A 131 14.91 -33.91 110.37
N LEU A 132 15.07 -35.24 110.39
CA LEU A 132 14.46 -36.13 109.40
C LEU A 132 12.92 -36.04 109.43
N LEU A 133 12.32 -35.86 110.61
CA LEU A 133 10.88 -35.72 110.74
C LEU A 133 10.37 -34.38 110.19
N ARG A 134 11.13 -33.30 110.41
CA ARG A 134 10.83 -32.00 109.84
C ARG A 134 10.91 -32.05 108.31
N ASP A 135 11.99 -32.59 107.78
CA ASP A 135 12.16 -32.74 106.33
C ASP A 135 11.03 -33.58 105.73
N TYR A 136 10.64 -34.67 106.40
CA TYR A 136 9.49 -35.50 106.03
C TYR A 136 8.20 -34.70 105.84
N TYR A 137 7.76 -33.97 106.88
CA TYR A 137 6.50 -33.22 106.84
C TYR A 137 6.56 -31.95 105.99
N VAL A 138 7.71 -31.29 105.89
CA VAL A 138 7.84 -30.02 105.18
C VAL A 138 7.94 -30.22 103.67
N SER A 139 8.65 -31.26 103.20
CA SER A 139 8.95 -31.34 101.76
C SER A 139 9.26 -32.74 101.22
N MET A 140 9.85 -33.63 102.02
CA MET A 140 10.45 -34.84 101.47
C MET A 140 9.39 -35.83 100.94
N ASP A 141 8.23 -35.96 101.59
CA ASP A 141 7.17 -36.87 101.12
C ASP A 141 6.54 -36.41 99.80
N SER A 142 6.25 -35.11 99.66
CA SER A 142 5.73 -34.55 98.41
C SER A 142 6.79 -34.59 97.31
N TRP A 143 8.04 -34.24 97.63
CA TRP A 143 9.15 -34.27 96.69
C TRP A 143 9.41 -35.69 96.18
N VAL A 144 9.48 -36.70 97.05
CA VAL A 144 9.65 -38.10 96.62
C VAL A 144 8.48 -38.53 95.74
N SER A 145 7.24 -38.15 96.08
CA SER A 145 6.05 -38.48 95.28
C SER A 145 6.14 -37.88 93.87
N GLU A 146 6.50 -36.59 93.76
CA GLU A 146 6.69 -35.90 92.48
C GLU A 146 7.81 -36.55 91.63
N GLN A 147 8.93 -36.92 92.25
CA GLN A 147 10.01 -37.60 91.54
C GLN A 147 9.62 -39.02 91.09
N LEU A 148 8.78 -39.72 91.85
CA LEU A 148 8.27 -41.05 91.47
C LEU A 148 7.16 -40.97 90.41
N ASP A 149 6.43 -39.85 90.32
CA ASP A 149 5.44 -39.63 89.26
C ASP A 149 6.10 -39.29 87.91
N ASN A 150 7.35 -38.85 87.93
CA ASN A 150 8.09 -38.56 86.70
C ASN A 150 8.25 -39.81 85.81
N PRO A 151 7.66 -39.82 84.60
CA PRO A 151 7.69 -40.98 83.71
C PRO A 151 9.06 -41.29 83.12
N SER A 152 10.04 -40.37 83.22
CA SER A 152 11.40 -40.60 82.73
C SER A 152 12.22 -41.58 83.58
N LEU A 153 11.86 -41.76 84.86
CA LEU A 153 12.49 -42.76 85.71
C LEU A 153 11.99 -44.16 85.35
N ARG A 154 12.93 -45.11 85.25
CA ARG A 154 12.60 -46.51 84.93
C ARG A 154 11.54 -47.04 85.88
N LEU A 155 10.52 -47.71 85.34
CA LEU A 155 9.38 -48.19 86.11
C LEU A 155 9.80 -49.14 87.25
N THR A 156 10.80 -50.00 87.00
CA THR A 156 11.44 -50.90 87.98
C THR A 156 12.12 -50.16 89.13
N LEU A 157 12.83 -49.07 88.83
CA LEU A 157 13.45 -48.22 89.85
C LEU A 157 12.39 -47.45 90.65
N ARG A 158 11.39 -46.88 89.99
CA ARG A 158 10.26 -46.23 90.67
C ARG A 158 9.58 -47.18 91.63
N TYR A 159 9.32 -48.42 91.19
CA TYR A 159 8.73 -49.45 92.04
C TYR A 159 9.61 -49.79 93.25
N TYR A 160 10.92 -50.01 93.06
CA TYR A 160 11.86 -50.29 94.15
C TYR A 160 11.95 -49.13 95.15
N LEU A 161 12.18 -47.91 94.66
CA LEU A 161 12.36 -46.72 95.49
C LEU A 161 11.06 -46.34 96.21
N LYS A 162 9.90 -46.49 95.58
CA LYS A 162 8.59 -46.33 96.21
C LYS A 162 8.43 -47.29 97.38
N LYS A 163 8.65 -48.60 97.16
CA LYS A 163 8.53 -49.61 98.23
C LYS A 163 9.50 -49.34 99.39
N LYS A 164 10.70 -48.85 99.09
CA LYS A 164 11.69 -48.46 100.09
C LYS A 164 11.24 -47.23 100.89
N TRP A 165 10.77 -46.18 100.21
CA TRP A 165 10.23 -44.98 100.87
C TRP A 165 8.99 -45.27 101.72
N ASP A 166 8.06 -46.07 101.18
CA ASP A 166 6.82 -46.46 101.88
C ASP A 166 7.13 -47.18 103.20
N SER A 167 8.16 -48.04 103.24
CA SER A 167 8.61 -48.71 104.47
C SER A 167 9.10 -47.72 105.55
N TYR A 168 9.80 -46.66 105.16
CA TYR A 168 10.25 -45.62 106.09
C TYR A 168 9.07 -44.76 106.56
N LYS A 169 8.23 -44.34 105.61
CA LYS A 169 7.03 -43.56 105.84
C LYS A 169 6.07 -44.26 106.80
N GLU A 170 5.86 -45.56 106.64
CA GLU A 170 4.98 -46.35 107.50
C GLU A 170 5.48 -46.34 108.96
N LYS A 171 6.78 -46.60 109.19
CA LYS A 171 7.38 -46.56 110.53
C LYS A 171 7.31 -45.17 111.15
N LEU A 172 7.62 -44.13 110.38
CA LEU A 172 7.53 -42.74 110.81
C LEU A 172 6.09 -42.38 111.21
N ASN A 173 5.13 -42.66 110.35
CA ASN A 173 3.72 -42.33 110.61
C ASN A 173 3.15 -43.10 111.80
N MET A 174 3.51 -44.37 111.98
CA MET A 174 3.12 -45.13 113.17
C MET A 174 3.71 -44.55 114.46
N ALA A 175 5.02 -44.22 114.45
CA ALA A 175 5.69 -43.63 115.60
C ALA A 175 5.14 -42.24 115.94
N VAL A 176 4.86 -41.40 114.93
CA VAL A 176 4.32 -40.05 115.12
C VAL A 176 2.86 -40.11 115.56
N SER A 177 2.02 -40.92 114.92
CA SER A 177 0.60 -41.02 115.28
C SER A 177 0.40 -41.49 116.72
N SER A 178 1.24 -42.42 117.19
CA SER A 178 1.24 -42.84 118.59
C SER A 178 1.82 -41.78 119.53
N SER A 179 2.83 -41.02 119.11
CA SER A 179 3.49 -40.00 119.95
C SER A 179 2.72 -38.69 120.05
N VAL A 180 2.02 -38.27 118.99
CA VAL A 180 1.25 -37.00 118.92
C VAL A 180 0.03 -37.02 119.85
N LEU A 181 -0.48 -38.21 120.22
CA LEU A 181 -1.54 -38.36 121.22
C LEU A 181 -1.04 -38.12 122.65
N GLU A 182 0.26 -38.31 122.91
CA GLU A 182 0.85 -38.21 124.25
C GLU A 182 1.76 -36.98 124.43
N LEU A 183 2.27 -36.39 123.34
CA LEU A 183 3.25 -35.31 123.35
C LEU A 183 2.69 -34.05 122.67
N ASP A 184 2.04 -33.19 123.45
CA ASP A 184 1.49 -31.91 122.98
C ASP A 184 2.54 -30.99 122.33
N TRP A 185 3.79 -31.04 122.80
CA TRP A 185 4.88 -30.26 122.23
C TRP A 185 5.21 -30.70 120.79
N LEU A 186 5.11 -31.99 120.47
CA LEU A 186 5.39 -32.52 119.13
C LEU A 186 4.29 -32.09 118.14
N LYS A 187 3.02 -32.15 118.58
CA LYS A 187 1.88 -31.65 117.82
C LYS A 187 2.03 -30.15 117.48
N SER A 188 2.41 -29.36 118.48
CA SER A 188 2.63 -27.91 118.30
C SER A 188 3.82 -27.63 117.38
N LEU A 189 4.87 -28.44 117.46
CA LEU A 189 6.06 -28.31 116.63
C LEU A 189 5.76 -28.63 115.16
N ILE A 190 5.07 -29.72 114.85
CA ILE A 190 4.66 -30.07 113.47
C ILE A 190 3.77 -28.97 112.89
N LYS A 191 2.78 -28.49 113.65
CA LYS A 191 1.91 -27.39 113.23
C LYS A 191 2.69 -26.09 112.96
N SER A 192 3.75 -25.83 113.73
CA SER A 192 4.61 -24.66 113.50
C SER A 192 5.42 -24.77 112.19
N TRP A 193 5.81 -25.98 111.79
CA TRP A 193 6.50 -26.23 110.52
C TRP A 193 5.56 -26.02 109.32
N GLU A 194 4.32 -26.49 109.42
CA GLU A 194 3.28 -26.26 108.40
C GLU A 194 2.96 -24.77 108.26
N SER A 195 2.71 -24.08 109.38
CA SER A 195 2.35 -22.64 109.38
C SER A 195 3.47 -21.73 108.85
N ALA A 196 4.74 -22.06 109.12
CA ALA A 196 5.89 -21.33 108.58
C ALA A 196 6.07 -21.53 107.06
N THR A 197 5.60 -22.66 106.54
CA THR A 197 5.62 -22.96 105.11
C THR A 197 4.51 -22.19 104.40
N ASP A 198 3.30 -22.15 104.96
CA ASP A 198 2.15 -21.39 104.43
C ASP A 198 2.44 -19.88 104.35
N ALA A 199 3.05 -19.30 105.39
CA ALA A 199 3.42 -17.89 105.40
C ALA A 199 4.46 -17.52 104.32
N LYS A 200 5.37 -18.45 103.99
CA LYS A 200 6.37 -18.26 102.94
C LYS A 200 5.76 -18.38 101.54
N VAL A 201 4.80 -19.29 101.38
CA VAL A 201 4.02 -19.43 100.15
C VAL A 201 3.20 -18.17 99.89
N GLU A 202 2.46 -17.65 100.87
CA GLU A 202 1.67 -16.41 100.70
C GLU A 202 2.52 -15.19 100.31
N ALA A 203 3.72 -15.04 100.90
CA ALA A 203 4.65 -13.97 100.54
C ALA A 203 5.15 -14.10 99.09
N SER A 204 5.55 -15.31 98.67
CA SER A 204 5.91 -15.57 97.28
C SER A 204 4.73 -15.41 96.31
N THR A 205 3.50 -15.70 96.75
CA THR A 205 2.31 -15.57 95.89
C THR A 205 1.96 -14.10 95.62
N ARG A 206 2.21 -13.20 96.58
CA ARG A 206 2.08 -11.74 96.37
C ARG A 206 3.17 -11.18 95.46
N GLU A 207 4.41 -11.62 95.62
CA GLU A 207 5.51 -11.21 94.73
C GLU A 207 5.30 -11.75 93.30
N LEU A 208 4.86 -13.01 93.16
CA LEU A 208 4.48 -13.58 91.86
C LEU A 208 3.26 -12.90 91.24
N GLY A 209 2.31 -12.41 92.04
CA GLY A 209 1.17 -11.64 91.55
C GLY A 209 1.59 -10.30 90.93
N ALA A 210 2.47 -9.56 91.61
CA ALA A 210 3.00 -8.29 91.10
C ALA A 210 3.95 -8.48 89.90
N GLU A 211 4.77 -9.53 89.92
CA GLU A 211 5.64 -9.87 88.78
C GLU A 211 4.81 -10.36 87.58
N LYS A 212 3.73 -11.11 87.80
CA LYS A 212 2.82 -11.55 86.75
C LYS A 212 2.11 -10.36 86.08
N GLU A 213 1.63 -9.37 86.84
CA GLU A 213 1.03 -8.17 86.23
C GLU A 213 2.05 -7.36 85.41
N ARG A 214 3.32 -7.30 85.83
CA ARG A 214 4.39 -6.69 85.02
C ARG A 214 4.69 -7.47 83.75
N VAL A 215 4.79 -8.80 83.85
CA VAL A 215 5.04 -9.67 82.70
C VAL A 215 3.86 -9.67 81.72
N ASP A 216 2.63 -9.64 82.21
CA ASP A 216 1.43 -9.55 81.37
C ASP A 216 1.39 -8.20 80.63
N ALA A 217 1.76 -7.09 81.29
CA ALA A 217 1.87 -5.78 80.64
C ALA A 217 3.03 -5.69 79.62
N GLU A 218 4.20 -6.25 79.94
CA GLU A 218 5.32 -6.36 78.99
C GLU A 218 4.98 -7.27 77.80
N ARG A 219 4.21 -8.33 78.04
CA ARG A 219 3.73 -9.24 77.00
C ARG A 219 2.72 -8.59 76.08
N GLU A 220 1.75 -7.84 76.60
CA GLU A 220 0.79 -7.09 75.76
C GLU A 220 1.51 -6.04 74.88
N LEU A 221 2.53 -5.37 75.42
CA LEU A 221 3.39 -4.46 74.65
C LEU A 221 4.18 -5.19 73.56
N ALA A 222 4.78 -6.34 73.88
CA ALA A 222 5.53 -7.15 72.93
C ALA A 222 4.64 -7.78 71.84
N GLU A 223 3.42 -8.19 72.19
CA GLU A 223 2.43 -8.71 71.23
C GLU A 223 1.95 -7.60 70.28
N ALA A 224 1.70 -6.39 70.78
CA ALA A 224 1.38 -5.24 69.94
C ALA A 224 2.55 -4.82 69.01
N GLU A 225 3.79 -4.92 69.50
CA GLU A 225 4.98 -4.64 68.69
C GLU A 225 5.24 -5.73 67.64
N LEU A 226 4.97 -6.99 67.96
CA LEU A 226 5.00 -8.11 66.99
C LEU A 226 3.91 -8.00 65.94
N GLU A 227 2.70 -7.57 66.30
CA GLU A 227 1.62 -7.33 65.36
C GLU A 227 2.00 -6.19 64.40
N LYS A 228 2.54 -5.09 64.93
CA LYS A 228 3.06 -3.98 64.13
C LYS A 228 4.18 -4.43 63.18
N LEU A 229 5.17 -5.17 63.67
CA LEU A 229 6.25 -5.74 62.83
C LEU A 229 5.70 -6.72 61.78
N GLY A 230 4.66 -7.49 62.11
CA GLY A 230 3.96 -8.36 61.19
C GLY A 230 3.30 -7.59 60.04
N THR A 231 2.63 -6.47 60.36
CA THR A 231 2.04 -5.59 59.35
C THR A 231 3.10 -4.89 58.48
N GLU A 232 4.18 -4.39 59.09
CA GLU A 232 5.30 -3.79 58.37
C GLU A 232 5.99 -4.79 57.45
N LYS A 233 6.22 -6.03 57.92
CA LYS A 233 6.78 -7.10 57.09
C LYS A 233 5.86 -7.46 55.92
N ALA A 234 4.55 -7.59 56.15
CA ALA A 234 3.58 -7.87 55.09
C ALA A 234 3.55 -6.75 54.03
N LEU A 235 3.56 -5.48 54.47
CA LEU A 235 3.65 -4.32 53.58
C LEU A 235 4.95 -4.30 52.76
N THR A 236 6.07 -4.69 53.39
CA THR A 236 7.38 -4.73 52.72
C THR A 236 7.46 -5.89 51.72
N GLU A 237 6.91 -7.06 52.05
CA GLU A 237 6.82 -8.21 51.14
C GLU A 237 5.88 -7.92 49.95
N GLU A 238 4.77 -7.22 50.18
CA GLU A 238 3.89 -6.76 49.11
C GLU A 238 4.58 -5.72 48.20
N SER A 239 5.29 -4.75 48.79
CA SER A 239 6.07 -3.76 48.03
C SER A 239 7.18 -4.43 47.20
N LEU A 240 7.84 -5.46 47.75
CA LEU A 240 8.85 -6.24 47.03
C LEU A 240 8.24 -7.01 45.85
N ARG A 241 7.08 -7.66 46.05
CA ARG A 241 6.35 -8.34 44.97
C ARG A 241 5.93 -7.37 43.86
N GLN A 242 5.49 -6.16 44.22
CA GLN A 242 5.14 -5.13 43.25
C GLN A 242 6.38 -4.68 42.47
N ALA A 243 7.51 -4.43 43.14
CA ALA A 243 8.76 -4.07 42.50
C ALA A 243 9.30 -5.18 41.57
N GLU A 244 9.17 -6.45 41.96
CA GLU A 244 9.54 -7.60 41.12
C GLU A 244 8.65 -7.73 39.89
N ALA A 245 7.34 -7.50 40.04
CA ALA A 245 6.40 -7.48 38.92
C ALA A 245 6.68 -6.30 37.96
N GLU A 246 6.98 -5.12 38.47
CA GLU A 246 7.38 -3.96 37.67
C GLU A 246 8.70 -4.21 36.94
N LYS A 247 9.69 -4.82 37.60
CA LYS A 247 10.96 -5.21 36.97
C LYS A 247 10.73 -6.23 35.84
N ALA A 248 9.85 -7.21 36.05
CA ALA A 248 9.51 -8.18 35.01
C ALA A 248 8.86 -7.51 33.79
N ARG A 249 7.90 -6.60 34.01
CA ARG A 249 7.26 -5.81 32.94
C ARG A 249 8.26 -4.91 32.21
N ALA A 250 9.16 -4.25 32.95
CA ALA A 250 10.20 -3.41 32.37
C ALA A 250 11.17 -4.24 31.51
N ASN A 251 11.53 -5.45 31.93
CA ASN A 251 12.38 -6.34 31.15
C ASN A 251 11.69 -6.82 29.86
N GLU A 252 10.39 -7.12 29.92
CA GLU A 252 9.60 -7.47 28.73
C GLU A 252 9.54 -6.29 27.75
N GLN A 253 9.28 -5.07 28.25
CA GLN A 253 9.34 -3.85 27.42
C GLN A 253 10.72 -3.60 26.79
N ILE A 254 11.81 -3.85 27.52
CA ILE A 254 13.17 -3.72 26.99
C ILE A 254 13.41 -4.73 25.86
N GLN A 255 12.93 -5.96 26.03
CA GLN A 255 13.06 -7.00 25.02
C GLN A 255 12.27 -6.64 23.75
N ASP A 256 11.03 -6.18 23.91
CA ASP A 256 10.18 -5.74 22.80
C ASP A 256 10.82 -4.56 22.06
N LEU A 257 11.26 -3.52 22.77
CA LEU A 257 11.96 -2.36 22.19
C LEU A 257 13.26 -2.76 21.49
N SER A 258 13.99 -3.75 22.01
CA SER A 258 15.19 -4.27 21.36
C SER A 258 14.84 -4.93 20.03
N SER A 259 13.77 -5.72 19.99
CA SER A 259 13.30 -6.37 18.76
C SER A 259 12.79 -5.35 17.72
N GLU A 260 12.05 -4.32 18.16
CA GLU A 260 11.61 -3.22 17.30
C GLU A 260 12.78 -2.41 16.76
N LYS A 261 13.81 -2.16 17.58
CA LYS A 261 15.02 -1.48 17.16
C LYS A 261 15.75 -2.28 16.07
N GLU A 262 15.96 -3.58 16.26
CA GLU A 262 16.60 -4.44 15.25
C GLU A 262 15.80 -4.50 13.94
N ALA A 263 14.47 -4.58 14.02
CA ALA A 263 13.60 -4.54 12.86
C ALA A 263 13.70 -3.18 12.13
N THR A 264 13.75 -2.08 12.88
CA THR A 264 13.87 -0.72 12.33
C THR A 264 15.23 -0.49 11.69
N GLU A 265 16.32 -0.95 12.32
CA GLU A 265 17.67 -0.89 11.74
C GLU A 265 17.78 -1.72 10.46
N SER A 266 17.14 -2.88 10.41
CA SER A 266 17.10 -3.72 9.20
C SER A 266 16.36 -3.02 8.06
N ARG A 267 15.17 -2.46 8.34
CA ARG A 267 14.42 -1.64 7.36
C ARG A 267 15.22 -0.42 6.91
N PHE A 268 15.97 0.21 7.80
CA PHE A 268 16.82 1.34 7.44
C PHE A 268 17.94 0.93 6.48
N ARG A 269 18.58 -0.23 6.69
CA ARG A 269 19.59 -0.76 5.76
C ARG A 269 18.99 -1.11 4.40
N GLU A 270 17.81 -1.71 4.36
CA GLU A 270 17.08 -1.99 3.12
C GLU A 270 16.77 -0.70 2.36
N MET A 271 16.17 0.30 3.03
CA MET A 271 15.90 1.60 2.41
C MET A 271 17.17 2.31 1.92
N GLN A 272 18.29 2.16 2.63
CA GLN A 272 19.56 2.75 2.21
C GLN A 272 20.11 2.06 0.95
N ALA A 273 19.99 0.74 0.86
CA ALA A 273 20.36 -0.01 -0.34
C ALA A 273 19.45 0.34 -1.53
N GLU A 274 18.13 0.40 -1.33
CA GLU A 274 17.18 0.84 -2.35
C GLU A 274 17.45 2.26 -2.83
N ARG A 275 17.80 3.17 -1.91
CA ARG A 275 18.19 4.53 -2.24
C ARG A 275 19.45 4.55 -3.11
N SER A 276 20.49 3.80 -2.76
CA SER A 276 21.70 3.72 -3.59
C SER A 276 21.40 3.17 -5.00
N GLY A 277 20.57 2.13 -5.10
CA GLY A 277 20.14 1.59 -6.39
C GLY A 277 19.33 2.60 -7.21
N SER A 278 18.46 3.37 -6.55
CA SER A 278 17.69 4.45 -7.19
C SER A 278 18.59 5.60 -7.65
N GLU A 279 19.60 5.98 -6.87
CA GLU A 279 20.57 7.02 -7.25
C GLU A 279 21.41 6.60 -8.49
N GLU A 280 21.78 5.32 -8.59
CA GLU A 280 22.44 4.78 -9.79
C GLU A 280 21.51 4.79 -11.01
N GLN A 281 20.23 4.39 -10.83
CA GLN A 281 19.23 4.45 -11.90
C GLN A 281 18.99 5.89 -12.37
N ILE A 282 18.92 6.86 -11.46
CA ILE A 282 18.77 8.28 -11.80
C ILE A 282 19.96 8.75 -12.64
N LYS A 283 21.20 8.44 -12.24
CA LYS A 283 22.39 8.81 -13.03
C LYS A 283 22.38 8.18 -14.42
N ALA A 284 21.94 6.92 -14.53
CA ALA A 284 21.81 6.25 -15.82
C ALA A 284 20.76 6.95 -16.71
N LEU A 285 19.59 7.26 -16.15
CA LEU A 285 18.52 7.98 -16.84
C LEU A 285 18.93 9.41 -17.24
N GLU A 286 19.69 10.11 -16.40
CA GLU A 286 20.21 11.45 -16.72
C GLU A 286 21.20 11.40 -17.90
N SER A 287 22.07 10.38 -17.93
CA SER A 287 22.98 10.15 -19.07
C SER A 287 22.21 9.82 -20.35
N GLU A 288 21.18 8.99 -20.26
CA GLU A 288 20.33 8.65 -21.41
C GLU A 288 19.52 9.87 -21.89
N LYS A 289 18.97 10.66 -20.97
CA LYS A 289 18.28 11.92 -21.26
C LYS A 289 19.19 12.89 -22.01
N ALA A 290 20.44 13.07 -21.56
CA ALA A 290 21.39 13.95 -22.24
C ALA A 290 21.67 13.51 -23.69
N LYS A 291 21.79 12.20 -23.94
CA LYS A 291 21.94 11.67 -25.31
C LYS A 291 20.70 11.92 -26.16
N PHE A 292 19.51 11.77 -25.59
CA PHE A 292 18.26 12.07 -26.29
C PHE A 292 18.14 13.56 -26.62
N GLU A 293 18.48 14.45 -25.69
CA GLU A 293 18.48 15.90 -25.92
C GLU A 293 19.44 16.30 -27.05
N GLU A 294 20.61 15.67 -27.13
CA GLU A 294 21.56 15.86 -28.22
C GLU A 294 20.99 15.40 -29.58
N GLN A 295 20.35 14.23 -29.63
CA GLN A 295 19.69 13.75 -30.85
C GLN A 295 18.54 14.65 -31.31
N VAL A 296 17.73 15.14 -30.37
CA VAL A 296 16.64 16.07 -30.66
C VAL A 296 17.18 17.39 -31.23
N ALA A 297 18.26 17.92 -30.66
CA ALA A 297 18.91 19.12 -31.17
C ALA A 297 19.47 18.92 -32.59
N ALA A 298 20.10 17.77 -32.87
CA ALA A 298 20.62 17.44 -34.19
C ALA A 298 19.50 17.34 -35.24
N LEU A 299 18.39 16.65 -34.92
CA LEU A 299 17.23 16.53 -35.81
C LEU A 299 16.54 17.88 -36.07
N ALA A 300 16.48 18.74 -35.05
CA ALA A 300 15.91 20.08 -35.21
C ALA A 300 16.71 20.92 -36.22
N ALA A 301 18.05 20.85 -36.15
CA ALA A 301 18.93 21.52 -37.09
C ALA A 301 18.79 20.97 -38.52
N GLU A 302 18.70 19.64 -38.68
CA GLU A 302 18.48 19.00 -39.98
C GLU A 302 17.14 19.42 -40.61
N LYS A 303 16.07 19.45 -39.81
CA LYS A 303 14.75 19.92 -40.26
C LYS A 303 14.80 21.37 -40.75
N GLU A 304 15.49 22.26 -40.03
CA GLU A 304 15.61 23.66 -40.44
C GLU A 304 16.34 23.80 -41.79
N LEU A 305 17.40 23.02 -41.99
CA LEU A 305 18.15 22.99 -43.26
C LEU A 305 17.26 22.49 -44.41
N ALA A 306 16.53 21.39 -44.20
CA ALA A 306 15.64 20.82 -45.21
C ALA A 306 14.53 21.80 -45.61
N VAL A 307 13.96 22.54 -44.66
CA VAL A 307 12.94 23.57 -44.95
C VAL A 307 13.52 24.70 -45.81
N LYS A 308 14.75 25.16 -45.51
CA LYS A 308 15.42 26.20 -46.32
C LYS A 308 15.65 25.71 -47.75
N GLN A 309 16.15 24.47 -47.92
CA GLN A 309 16.36 23.88 -49.23
C GLN A 309 15.05 23.73 -50.01
N ALA A 310 13.96 23.31 -49.36
CA ALA A 310 12.66 23.17 -50.01
C ALA A 310 12.11 24.51 -50.51
N LEU A 311 12.26 25.58 -49.73
CA LEU A 311 11.88 26.94 -50.13
C LEU A 311 12.71 27.45 -51.31
N GLU A 312 14.02 27.17 -51.31
CA GLU A 312 14.92 27.56 -52.41
C GLU A 312 14.54 26.83 -53.71
N ILE A 313 14.32 25.51 -53.65
CA ILE A 313 13.87 24.71 -54.79
C ILE A 313 12.52 25.22 -55.32
N ALA A 314 11.57 25.53 -54.43
CA ALA A 314 10.28 26.08 -54.84
C ALA A 314 10.43 27.43 -55.56
N SER A 315 11.33 28.30 -55.07
CA SER A 315 11.61 29.60 -55.70
C SER A 315 12.27 29.45 -57.08
N GLU A 316 13.23 28.53 -57.22
CA GLU A 316 13.88 28.26 -58.50
C GLU A 316 12.91 27.63 -59.49
N LYS A 317 12.06 26.70 -59.04
CA LYS A 317 10.99 26.12 -59.88
C LYS A 317 10.08 27.22 -60.42
N ALA A 318 9.59 28.12 -59.57
CA ALA A 318 8.74 29.24 -59.99
C ALA A 318 9.46 30.16 -60.98
N ARG A 319 10.76 30.43 -60.77
CA ARG A 319 11.59 31.24 -61.68
C ARG A 319 11.77 30.58 -63.04
N VAL A 320 12.03 29.27 -63.07
CA VAL A 320 12.17 28.49 -64.31
C VAL A 320 10.85 28.45 -65.08
N GLU A 321 9.73 28.20 -64.40
CA GLU A 321 8.40 28.22 -65.02
C GLU A 321 8.05 29.60 -65.61
N ALA A 322 8.32 30.69 -64.88
CA ALA A 322 8.10 32.04 -65.37
C ALA A 322 8.95 32.34 -66.60
N LYS A 323 10.22 31.94 -66.59
CA LYS A 323 11.12 32.10 -67.74
C LYS A 323 10.66 31.27 -68.94
N PHE A 324 10.16 30.06 -68.72
CA PHE A 324 9.64 29.21 -69.78
C PHE A 324 8.39 29.83 -70.43
N ARG A 325 7.46 30.36 -69.61
CA ARG A 325 6.29 31.09 -70.11
C ARG A 325 6.70 32.32 -70.92
N GLN A 326 7.64 33.13 -70.41
CA GLN A 326 8.15 34.29 -71.15
C GLN A 326 8.78 33.88 -72.48
N LEU A 327 9.62 32.85 -72.51
CA LEU A 327 10.22 32.36 -73.76
C LEU A 327 9.17 31.82 -74.73
N SER A 328 8.13 31.14 -74.22
CA SER A 328 7.00 30.69 -75.05
C SER A 328 6.25 31.88 -75.66
N GLU A 329 5.96 32.92 -74.88
CA GLU A 329 5.30 34.14 -75.34
C GLU A 329 6.16 34.92 -76.36
N GLU A 330 7.47 35.07 -76.09
CA GLU A 330 8.41 35.71 -77.01
C GLU A 330 8.51 34.93 -78.33
N LYS A 331 8.57 33.60 -78.27
CA LYS A 331 8.54 32.73 -79.45
C LYS A 331 7.23 32.88 -80.22
N ALA A 332 6.09 32.93 -79.54
CA ALA A 332 4.78 33.16 -80.13
C ALA A 332 4.74 34.48 -80.90
N LEU A 333 5.26 35.55 -80.30
CA LEU A 333 5.32 36.89 -80.87
C LEU A 333 6.26 36.95 -82.08
N MET A 334 7.44 36.32 -82.00
CA MET A 334 8.42 36.26 -83.09
C MET A 334 7.93 35.43 -84.29
N GLU A 335 7.23 34.32 -84.04
CA GLU A 335 6.70 33.46 -85.10
C GLU A 335 5.33 33.94 -85.63
N GLY A 336 4.72 34.96 -85.02
CA GLY A 336 3.37 35.41 -85.33
C GLY A 336 2.30 34.36 -85.05
N LYS A 337 2.58 33.40 -84.16
CA LYS A 337 1.78 32.20 -83.88
C LYS A 337 1.16 32.25 -82.49
N GLY A 338 0.01 31.60 -82.30
CA GLY A 338 -0.63 31.42 -80.99
C GLY A 338 0.08 30.47 -80.02
N SER A 339 1.40 30.24 -80.14
CA SER A 339 2.13 29.30 -79.28
C SER A 339 2.05 29.73 -77.81
N ARG A 340 1.44 28.92 -76.95
CA ARG A 340 1.27 29.26 -75.54
C ARG A 340 1.43 28.05 -74.67
N TYR A 341 2.11 28.28 -73.55
CA TYR A 341 2.40 27.28 -72.55
C TYR A 341 1.15 26.99 -71.71
N VAL A 342 0.51 25.86 -71.98
CA VAL A 342 -0.66 25.36 -71.25
C VAL A 342 -0.27 24.11 -70.48
N LYS A 343 -0.52 24.10 -69.17
CA LYS A 343 -0.23 22.95 -68.30
C LYS A 343 -1.36 21.90 -68.31
N LEU A 344 -1.04 20.68 -67.89
CA LEU A 344 -1.98 19.58 -67.69
C LEU A 344 -3.16 19.96 -66.76
N GLU A 345 -2.89 20.74 -65.71
CA GLU A 345 -3.93 21.18 -64.78
C GLU A 345 -4.89 22.21 -65.39
N GLU A 346 -4.40 23.03 -66.34
CA GLU A 346 -5.17 24.09 -67.00
C GLU A 346 -6.00 23.53 -68.18
N VAL A 347 -5.44 22.59 -68.95
CA VAL A 347 -6.10 22.05 -70.16
C VAL A 347 -7.41 21.33 -69.85
N LYS A 348 -7.49 20.60 -68.73
CA LYS A 348 -8.74 19.92 -68.33
C LYS A 348 -9.83 20.93 -67.98
N GLN A 349 -9.45 22.00 -67.30
CA GLN A 349 -10.36 23.09 -66.97
C GLN A 349 -10.86 23.77 -68.25
N TYR A 350 -10.00 24.02 -69.25
CA TYR A 350 -10.43 24.55 -70.54
C TYR A 350 -11.45 23.66 -71.24
N GLU A 351 -11.23 22.35 -71.27
CA GLU A 351 -12.16 21.38 -71.88
C GLU A 351 -13.53 21.42 -71.21
N LEU A 352 -13.57 21.25 -69.88
CA LEU A 352 -14.83 21.20 -69.13
C LEU A 352 -15.59 22.52 -69.20
N ASN A 353 -14.87 23.65 -69.09
CA ASN A 353 -15.49 24.98 -69.19
C ASN A 353 -16.05 25.23 -70.57
N PHE A 354 -15.33 24.90 -71.65
CA PHE A 354 -15.82 25.08 -73.01
C PHE A 354 -17.12 24.30 -73.23
N ILE A 355 -17.13 23.00 -72.95
CA ILE A 355 -18.33 22.16 -73.16
C ILE A 355 -19.51 22.66 -72.33
N GLY A 356 -19.29 22.91 -71.03
CA GLY A 356 -20.35 23.37 -70.13
C GLY A 356 -20.92 24.74 -70.52
N ARG A 357 -20.07 25.66 -71.00
CA ARG A 357 -20.51 27.00 -71.43
C ARG A 357 -21.30 26.96 -72.72
N VAL A 358 -20.87 26.17 -73.71
CA VAL A 358 -21.67 25.99 -74.94
C VAL A 358 -23.01 25.33 -74.61
N GLU A 359 -23.02 24.26 -73.82
CA GLU A 359 -24.25 23.57 -73.41
C GLU A 359 -25.23 24.52 -72.70
N HIS A 360 -24.74 25.32 -71.76
CA HIS A 360 -25.53 26.32 -71.06
C HIS A 360 -26.18 27.33 -72.03
N LYS A 361 -25.44 27.79 -73.04
CA LYS A 361 -25.92 28.76 -74.04
C LYS A 361 -26.93 28.17 -75.03
N LEU A 362 -26.88 26.87 -75.30
CA LEU A 362 -27.84 26.22 -76.20
C LEU A 362 -29.25 26.19 -75.59
N GLY A 363 -29.36 25.86 -74.30
CA GLY A 363 -30.65 25.71 -73.62
C GLY A 363 -31.66 24.87 -74.41
N ASN A 364 -32.92 25.31 -74.44
CA ASN A 364 -34.00 24.63 -75.18
C ASN A 364 -34.23 25.19 -76.60
N SER A 365 -33.69 26.37 -76.89
CA SER A 365 -33.83 27.02 -78.19
C SER A 365 -32.77 28.07 -78.39
N VAL A 366 -32.34 28.21 -79.65
CA VAL A 366 -31.36 29.21 -80.09
C VAL A 366 -31.95 30.06 -81.20
N THR A 367 -31.48 31.30 -81.31
CA THR A 367 -31.82 32.20 -82.42
C THR A 367 -30.63 32.27 -83.37
N LEU A 368 -30.85 31.99 -84.65
CA LEU A 368 -29.84 32.04 -85.72
C LEU A 368 -30.47 32.61 -87.00
N ALA A 369 -29.77 33.50 -87.68
CA ALA A 369 -30.22 34.29 -88.82
C ALA A 369 -31.62 34.90 -88.64
N GLY A 370 -31.90 35.42 -87.44
CA GLY A 370 -33.22 35.98 -87.08
C GLY A 370 -34.37 34.97 -86.94
N LYS A 371 -34.08 33.66 -86.92
CA LYS A 371 -35.05 32.58 -86.77
C LYS A 371 -34.82 31.79 -85.48
N ASN A 372 -35.91 31.25 -84.92
CA ASN A 372 -35.86 30.45 -83.70
C ASN A 372 -35.83 28.95 -84.03
N TYR A 373 -34.83 28.26 -83.49
CA TYR A 373 -34.65 26.82 -83.61
C TYR A 373 -34.90 26.16 -82.25
N LYS A 374 -35.56 25.00 -82.25
CA LYS A 374 -35.56 24.10 -81.10
C LYS A 374 -34.23 23.36 -81.08
N VAL A 375 -33.57 23.31 -79.92
CA VAL A 375 -32.40 22.45 -79.71
C VAL A 375 -32.93 21.06 -79.37
N ASP A 376 -32.49 20.06 -80.12
CA ASP A 376 -32.84 18.66 -79.90
C ASP A 376 -31.65 17.90 -79.31
N SER A 377 -31.88 17.29 -78.15
CA SER A 377 -31.05 16.28 -77.50
C SER A 377 -29.54 16.56 -77.53
N PRO A 378 -29.05 17.64 -76.88
CA PRO A 378 -27.61 17.87 -76.76
C PRO A 378 -26.95 16.67 -76.08
N ARG A 379 -25.85 16.19 -76.64
CA ARG A 379 -25.09 15.05 -76.10
C ARG A 379 -23.60 15.31 -76.13
N GLU A 380 -22.94 14.95 -75.04
CA GLU A 380 -21.49 15.02 -74.92
C GLU A 380 -20.85 13.68 -75.35
N VAL A 381 -19.77 13.76 -76.13
CA VAL A 381 -19.02 12.60 -76.63
C VAL A 381 -17.53 12.80 -76.32
N LYS A 382 -16.86 11.72 -75.91
CA LYS A 382 -15.42 11.69 -75.69
C LYS A 382 -14.72 11.12 -76.94
N HIS A 383 -13.67 11.79 -77.43
CA HIS A 383 -12.94 11.35 -78.61
C HIS A 383 -11.62 10.62 -78.28
N VAL A 384 -11.09 10.81 -77.07
CA VAL A 384 -9.86 10.17 -76.61
C VAL A 384 -10.12 9.37 -75.34
N ASP A 385 -9.70 8.10 -75.35
CA ASP A 385 -9.61 7.27 -74.15
C ASP A 385 -8.25 7.53 -73.47
N THR A 386 -8.27 8.22 -72.33
CA THR A 386 -7.04 8.61 -71.63
C THR A 386 -6.36 7.44 -70.93
N SER A 387 -7.07 6.33 -70.70
CA SER A 387 -6.54 5.14 -70.02
C SER A 387 -5.35 4.53 -70.78
N ARG A 388 -5.31 4.72 -72.11
CA ARG A 388 -4.22 4.23 -72.97
C ARG A 388 -2.85 4.84 -72.63
N PHE A 389 -2.82 5.96 -71.91
CA PHE A 389 -1.58 6.67 -71.54
C PHE A 389 -1.00 6.21 -70.19
N ALA A 390 -1.74 5.40 -69.41
CA ALA A 390 -1.34 5.00 -68.06
C ALA A 390 0.01 4.27 -68.05
N GLU A 391 0.14 3.23 -68.88
CA GLU A 391 1.35 2.42 -68.95
C GLU A 391 2.45 3.10 -69.77
N SER A 392 2.10 3.79 -70.86
CA SER A 392 3.07 4.39 -71.77
C SER A 392 3.87 5.53 -71.14
N PHE A 393 3.29 6.26 -70.19
CA PHE A 393 3.91 7.42 -69.56
C PHE A 393 4.00 7.33 -68.03
N GLY A 394 3.64 6.19 -67.43
CA GLY A 394 3.73 5.96 -65.98
C GLY A 394 2.86 6.92 -65.16
N LEU A 395 1.71 7.31 -65.69
CA LEU A 395 0.86 8.34 -65.10
C LEU A 395 0.03 7.80 -63.92
N SER A 396 -0.13 8.62 -62.89
CA SER A 396 -1.02 8.28 -61.78
C SER A 396 -2.50 8.36 -62.20
N GLU A 397 -3.40 7.71 -61.45
CA GLU A 397 -4.85 7.89 -61.67
C GLU A 397 -5.29 9.35 -61.65
N ARG A 398 -4.61 10.18 -60.85
CA ARG A 398 -4.89 11.62 -60.75
C ARG A 398 -4.51 12.33 -62.05
N ASP A 399 -3.35 12.00 -62.63
CA ASP A 399 -2.88 12.61 -63.87
C ASP A 399 -3.76 12.19 -65.06
N LEU A 400 -4.17 10.92 -65.10
CA LEU A 400 -5.10 10.41 -66.13
C LEU A 400 -6.46 11.12 -66.14
N LYS A 401 -6.96 11.51 -64.96
CA LYS A 401 -8.20 12.29 -64.82
C LYS A 401 -8.04 13.75 -65.28
N ASN A 402 -6.83 14.29 -65.23
CA ASN A 402 -6.50 15.62 -65.71
C ASN A 402 -6.14 15.66 -67.20
N LEU A 403 -6.02 14.51 -67.87
CA LEU A 403 -5.85 14.51 -69.32
C LEU A 403 -7.16 14.92 -70.04
N PRO A 404 -7.06 15.75 -71.10
CA PRO A 404 -8.22 16.07 -71.93
C PRO A 404 -8.69 14.83 -72.69
N GLU A 405 -10.01 14.70 -72.85
CA GLU A 405 -10.65 13.59 -73.57
C GLU A 405 -11.07 14.02 -75.01
N ASN A 406 -10.67 15.22 -75.43
CA ASN A 406 -11.10 15.92 -76.63
C ASN A 406 -12.61 15.86 -76.81
N ARG A 407 -13.34 16.32 -75.80
CA ARG A 407 -14.80 16.20 -75.76
C ARG A 407 -15.49 17.04 -76.84
N ALA A 408 -16.62 16.56 -77.31
CA ALA A 408 -17.50 17.27 -78.24
C ALA A 408 -18.93 17.31 -77.74
N LEU A 409 -19.57 18.46 -77.88
CA LEU A 409 -21.00 18.64 -77.71
C LEU A 409 -21.70 18.59 -79.07
N LEU A 410 -22.62 17.65 -79.23
CA LEU A 410 -23.40 17.45 -80.45
C LEU A 410 -24.86 17.82 -80.19
N ALA A 411 -25.49 18.58 -81.08
CA ALA A 411 -26.92 18.92 -80.99
C ALA A 411 -27.52 19.15 -82.37
N SER A 412 -28.84 19.03 -82.52
CA SER A 412 -29.53 19.39 -83.77
C SER A 412 -30.49 20.56 -83.56
N PHE A 413 -30.44 21.55 -84.45
CA PHE A 413 -31.30 22.73 -84.42
C PHE A 413 -32.40 22.57 -85.45
N VAL A 414 -33.66 22.54 -85.00
CA VAL A 414 -34.82 22.35 -85.87
C VAL A 414 -35.68 23.61 -85.90
N GLU A 415 -35.88 24.19 -87.08
CA GLU A 415 -36.65 25.43 -87.26
C GLU A 415 -38.09 25.27 -86.74
N LYS A 416 -38.53 26.21 -85.89
CA LYS A 416 -39.90 26.24 -85.37
C LYS A 416 -40.86 26.83 -86.42
N LYS A 417 -41.33 25.99 -87.35
CA LYS A 417 -42.31 26.36 -88.39
C LYS A 417 -43.52 25.41 -88.44
N LEU A 418 -44.71 25.94 -88.77
CA LEU A 418 -45.97 25.19 -88.86
C LEU A 418 -46.24 24.55 -90.23
N LEU A 419 -45.73 25.13 -91.34
CA LEU A 419 -45.97 24.65 -92.72
C LEU A 419 -44.70 24.72 -93.59
N GLY A 420 -44.43 23.65 -94.36
CA GLY A 420 -43.27 23.52 -95.26
C GLY A 420 -42.08 22.72 -94.67
N LYS A 421 -41.04 22.47 -95.49
CA LYS A 421 -39.82 21.78 -95.05
C LYS A 421 -39.10 22.65 -94.00
N LYS A 422 -38.86 22.10 -92.81
CA LYS A 422 -38.11 22.77 -91.73
C LYS A 422 -36.62 22.76 -92.03
N GLN A 423 -35.95 23.88 -91.80
CA GLN A 423 -34.50 23.93 -91.84
C GLN A 423 -33.91 23.22 -90.62
N ARG A 424 -32.77 22.54 -90.83
CA ARG A 424 -32.04 21.82 -89.80
C ARG A 424 -30.56 22.16 -89.84
N TYR A 425 -29.95 22.29 -88.67
CA TYR A 425 -28.51 22.38 -88.51
C TYR A 425 -28.00 21.35 -87.52
N ASP A 426 -26.92 20.65 -87.87
CA ASP A 426 -26.18 19.80 -86.93
C ASP A 426 -25.03 20.60 -86.33
N LEU A 427 -25.05 20.77 -85.01
CA LEU A 427 -23.98 21.40 -84.24
C LEU A 427 -22.96 20.34 -83.80
N LYS A 428 -21.69 20.66 -83.98
CA LYS A 428 -20.54 20.01 -83.35
C LYS A 428 -19.64 21.07 -82.73
N ALA A 429 -19.64 21.18 -81.41
CA ALA A 429 -18.70 22.01 -80.66
C ALA A 429 -17.63 21.12 -80.02
N LEU A 430 -16.42 21.14 -80.55
CA LEU A 430 -15.34 20.20 -80.26
C LEU A 430 -14.17 20.90 -79.58
N PHE A 431 -13.72 20.34 -78.45
CA PHE A 431 -12.43 20.65 -77.85
C PHE A 431 -11.33 19.82 -78.50
N SER A 432 -10.22 20.45 -78.87
CA SER A 432 -9.10 19.78 -79.55
C SER A 432 -7.77 20.17 -78.93
N ALA A 433 -7.12 19.19 -78.31
CA ALA A 433 -5.79 19.27 -77.76
C ALA A 433 -4.94 18.05 -78.16
N ARG A 434 -3.61 18.19 -78.15
CA ARG A 434 -2.67 17.08 -78.33
C ARG A 434 -2.44 16.34 -77.02
N VAL A 435 -3.35 15.43 -76.67
CA VAL A 435 -3.37 14.72 -75.39
C VAL A 435 -2.03 14.06 -75.07
N GLU A 436 -1.34 13.53 -76.08
CA GLU A 436 -0.01 12.93 -75.99
C GLU A 436 1.04 13.89 -75.40
N LYS A 437 1.02 15.18 -75.77
CA LYS A 437 1.97 16.18 -75.26
C LYS A 437 1.80 16.40 -73.76
N TYR A 438 0.55 16.46 -73.30
CA TYR A 438 0.23 16.58 -71.89
C TYR A 438 0.56 15.31 -71.10
N ALA A 439 0.40 14.13 -71.70
CA ALA A 439 0.75 12.86 -71.07
C ALA A 439 2.28 12.68 -70.94
N GLU A 440 3.05 13.10 -71.96
CA GLU A 440 4.49 12.95 -71.99
C GLU A 440 5.22 14.04 -71.17
N SER A 441 4.84 15.30 -71.37
CA SER A 441 5.58 16.46 -70.86
C SER A 441 4.83 17.23 -69.76
N GLY A 442 3.55 16.94 -69.52
CA GLY A 442 2.72 17.69 -68.58
C GLY A 442 2.27 19.07 -69.08
N TYR A 443 2.59 19.43 -70.33
CA TYR A 443 2.22 20.70 -70.96
C TYR A 443 2.23 20.60 -72.49
N ASP A 444 1.59 21.55 -73.17
CA ASP A 444 1.75 21.81 -74.61
C ASP A 444 2.07 23.30 -74.81
N THR A 445 2.90 23.60 -75.81
CA THR A 445 3.23 24.97 -76.24
C THR A 445 2.80 25.26 -77.65
N ASP A 446 2.50 24.23 -78.43
CA ASP A 446 2.35 24.37 -79.86
C ASP A 446 0.85 24.71 -80.15
N PRO A 447 0.55 25.60 -81.10
CA PRO A 447 -0.81 25.82 -81.59
C PRO A 447 -1.23 24.72 -82.58
N LEU A 448 -2.54 24.60 -82.86
CA LEU A 448 -3.01 23.66 -83.89
C LEU A 448 -2.65 24.14 -85.30
N GLU A 449 -2.17 23.20 -86.13
CA GLU A 449 -1.74 23.45 -87.50
C GLU A 449 -2.90 23.28 -88.49
N LEU A 450 -2.70 23.72 -89.73
CA LEU A 450 -3.70 23.57 -90.80
C LEU A 450 -4.08 22.11 -91.08
N LYS A 451 -3.13 21.17 -90.95
CA LYS A 451 -3.40 19.73 -91.13
C LYS A 451 -4.36 19.19 -90.05
N ASP A 452 -4.24 19.68 -88.82
CA ASP A 452 -5.07 19.28 -87.68
C ASP A 452 -6.49 19.79 -87.87
N VAL A 453 -6.64 21.06 -88.30
CA VAL A 453 -7.94 21.69 -88.58
C VAL A 453 -8.61 21.06 -89.79
N ASN A 454 -7.87 20.81 -90.87
CA ASN A 454 -8.43 20.28 -92.11
C ASN A 454 -9.10 18.91 -91.94
N ALA A 455 -8.57 18.04 -91.07
CA ALA A 455 -9.18 16.75 -90.78
C ALA A 455 -10.63 16.94 -90.28
N TYR A 456 -10.84 17.84 -89.31
CA TYR A 456 -12.18 18.12 -88.79
C TYR A 456 -13.10 18.81 -89.79
N LEU A 457 -12.56 19.71 -90.62
CA LEU A 457 -13.34 20.40 -91.66
C LEU A 457 -13.86 19.42 -92.72
N VAL A 458 -13.01 18.50 -93.17
CA VAL A 458 -13.38 17.49 -94.18
C VAL A 458 -14.44 16.56 -93.62
N ASP A 459 -14.23 16.00 -92.43
CA ASP A 459 -15.17 15.08 -91.79
C ASP A 459 -16.55 15.72 -91.59
N ALA A 460 -16.59 16.93 -91.02
CA ALA A 460 -17.85 17.63 -90.75
C ALA A 460 -18.58 18.02 -92.04
N ARG A 461 -17.85 18.43 -93.08
CA ARG A 461 -18.44 18.79 -94.38
C ARG A 461 -19.03 17.56 -95.07
N ASP A 462 -18.29 16.45 -95.09
CA ASP A 462 -18.70 15.25 -95.81
C ASP A 462 -19.88 14.57 -95.12
N GLU A 463 -19.89 14.51 -93.78
CA GLU A 463 -21.05 14.05 -93.00
C GLU A 463 -22.31 14.91 -93.27
N ALA A 464 -22.17 16.24 -93.28
CA ALA A 464 -23.29 17.16 -93.55
C ALA A 464 -23.82 16.99 -94.98
N ARG A 465 -22.91 16.82 -95.96
CA ARG A 465 -23.25 16.60 -97.36
C ARG A 465 -24.00 15.29 -97.58
N GLU A 466 -23.60 14.20 -96.93
CA GLU A 466 -24.27 12.90 -97.00
C GLU A 466 -25.71 12.95 -96.46
N LYS A 467 -25.92 13.68 -95.36
CA LYS A 467 -27.25 13.89 -94.77
C LYS A 467 -28.12 14.88 -95.56
N GLY A 468 -27.50 15.71 -96.41
CA GLY A 468 -28.19 16.79 -97.14
C GLY A 468 -28.66 17.93 -96.22
N GLU A 469 -27.98 18.10 -95.08
CA GLU A 469 -28.25 19.13 -94.06
C GLU A 469 -27.02 20.05 -93.92
N SER A 470 -27.17 21.21 -93.28
CA SER A 470 -26.04 22.12 -93.01
C SER A 470 -25.49 21.87 -91.60
N ALA A 471 -24.18 21.95 -91.42
CA ALA A 471 -23.52 21.77 -90.13
C ALA A 471 -22.87 23.05 -89.62
N LEU A 472 -22.81 23.16 -88.29
CA LEU A 472 -22.11 24.20 -87.54
C LEU A 472 -20.98 23.52 -86.77
N LEU A 473 -19.73 23.88 -87.09
CA LEU A 473 -18.55 23.33 -86.40
C LEU A 473 -17.84 24.42 -85.61
N CYS A 474 -17.79 24.26 -84.29
CA CYS A 474 -16.86 25.00 -83.45
C CYS A 474 -15.68 24.10 -83.11
N LEU A 475 -14.46 24.52 -83.43
CA LEU A 475 -13.24 23.86 -83.00
C LEU A 475 -12.53 24.77 -81.99
N ALA A 476 -12.46 24.33 -80.73
CA ALA A 476 -11.84 25.08 -79.65
C ALA A 476 -10.48 24.48 -79.27
N SER A 477 -9.45 25.32 -79.23
CA SER A 477 -8.07 24.92 -78.94
C SER A 477 -7.54 25.64 -77.69
N PRO A 478 -6.95 24.92 -76.72
CA PRO A 478 -6.33 25.53 -75.55
C PRO A 478 -5.08 26.35 -75.90
N THR A 479 -4.34 25.93 -76.93
CA THR A 479 -3.12 26.60 -77.41
C THR A 479 -3.38 27.43 -78.66
N GLY A 480 -4.64 27.67 -79.02
CA GLY A 480 -5.01 28.42 -80.22
C GLY A 480 -4.58 27.75 -81.54
N PHE A 481 -4.31 28.59 -82.55
CA PHE A 481 -4.10 28.19 -83.94
C PHE A 481 -2.91 28.92 -84.57
N GLU A 482 -2.25 28.28 -85.53
CA GLU A 482 -1.21 28.93 -86.34
C GLU A 482 -1.79 30.02 -87.25
N ALA A 483 -0.96 31.01 -87.62
CA ALA A 483 -1.35 32.11 -88.50
C ALA A 483 -1.87 31.63 -89.87
N ALA A 484 -1.33 30.53 -90.40
CA ALA A 484 -1.79 29.92 -91.64
C ALA A 484 -3.24 29.45 -91.57
N VAL A 485 -3.69 28.98 -90.40
CA VAL A 485 -5.10 28.62 -90.14
C VAL A 485 -5.97 29.86 -90.18
N GLY A 486 -5.55 30.95 -89.50
CA GLY A 486 -6.28 32.23 -89.54
C GLY A 486 -6.44 32.77 -90.96
N SER A 487 -5.36 32.72 -91.75
CA SER A 487 -5.37 33.14 -93.16
C SER A 487 -6.25 32.27 -94.06
N TYR A 488 -6.53 31.03 -93.66
CA TYR A 488 -7.41 30.11 -94.39
C TYR A 488 -8.89 30.27 -94.02
N ILE A 489 -9.20 30.75 -92.82
CA ILE A 489 -10.59 30.85 -92.32
C ILE A 489 -11.13 32.29 -92.38
N SER A 490 -10.30 33.29 -92.05
CA SER A 490 -10.73 34.66 -91.75
C SER A 490 -9.75 35.71 -92.30
N SER A 491 -9.42 35.61 -93.59
CA SER A 491 -8.56 36.55 -94.32
C SER A 491 -9.37 37.66 -95.00
N ASP A 492 -8.73 38.83 -95.18
CA ASP A 492 -9.23 39.91 -96.03
C ASP A 492 -9.14 39.56 -97.53
N ASP A 493 -8.27 38.60 -97.90
CA ASP A 493 -8.20 38.02 -99.25
C ASP A 493 -9.33 37.00 -99.46
N PHE A 494 -10.52 37.47 -99.84
CA PHE A 494 -11.76 36.68 -99.86
C PHE A 494 -11.68 35.29 -100.54
N HIS A 495 -10.85 35.12 -101.58
CA HIS A 495 -10.69 33.85 -102.29
C HIS A 495 -9.96 32.76 -101.49
N ARG A 496 -9.29 33.14 -100.39
CA ARG A 496 -8.57 32.22 -99.50
C ARG A 496 -9.42 31.68 -98.36
N ASN A 497 -10.55 32.33 -98.07
CA ASN A 497 -11.41 31.95 -96.96
C ASN A 497 -12.15 30.65 -97.26
N PHE A 498 -12.16 29.76 -96.28
CA PHE A 498 -13.02 28.58 -96.30
C PHE A 498 -14.48 29.00 -96.49
N LEU A 499 -15.12 28.45 -97.52
CA LEU A 499 -16.52 28.65 -97.82
C LEU A 499 -17.13 27.32 -98.24
N SER A 500 -18.21 26.93 -97.58
CA SER A 500 -18.93 25.69 -97.86
C SER A 500 -20.43 25.94 -97.81
N LYS A 501 -21.17 25.30 -98.72
CA LYS A 501 -22.63 25.28 -98.68
C LYS A 501 -23.17 24.50 -97.46
N TYR A 502 -22.41 23.50 -97.00
CA TYR A 502 -22.85 22.54 -96.00
C TYR A 502 -22.21 22.74 -94.63
N LEU A 503 -21.25 23.67 -94.48
CA LEU A 503 -20.50 23.81 -93.23
C LEU A 503 -20.18 25.28 -92.94
N SER A 504 -20.63 25.78 -91.80
CA SER A 504 -20.20 27.04 -91.20
C SER A 504 -19.27 26.75 -90.02
N VAL A 505 -18.16 27.48 -89.93
CA VAL A 505 -17.04 27.17 -89.04
C VAL A 505 -16.74 28.35 -88.12
N CYS A 506 -16.52 28.06 -86.84
CA CYS A 506 -15.92 28.96 -85.87
C CYS A 506 -14.71 28.25 -85.23
N LEU A 507 -13.53 28.87 -85.26
CA LEU A 507 -12.40 28.42 -84.47
C LEU A 507 -12.29 29.30 -83.23
N LEU A 508 -12.11 28.70 -82.06
CA LEU A 508 -12.06 29.40 -80.78
C LEU A 508 -10.72 29.14 -80.08
N ASP A 509 -9.98 30.19 -79.83
CA ASP A 509 -8.82 30.19 -78.94
C ASP A 509 -9.32 30.35 -77.51
N LEU A 510 -9.19 29.30 -76.69
CA LEU A 510 -9.81 29.25 -75.36
C LEU A 510 -9.12 30.13 -74.31
N GLU A 511 -7.84 30.43 -74.51
CA GLU A 511 -7.06 31.22 -73.57
C GLU A 511 -7.27 32.72 -73.81
N THR A 512 -7.41 33.16 -75.07
CA THR A 512 -7.71 34.59 -75.38
C THR A 512 -9.17 34.90 -75.62
N GLY A 513 -10.00 33.88 -75.85
CA GLY A 513 -11.37 34.06 -76.34
C GLY A 513 -11.45 34.51 -77.79
N LYS A 514 -10.33 34.59 -78.53
CA LYS A 514 -10.32 35.02 -79.93
C LYS A 514 -11.06 34.02 -80.82
N GLN A 515 -11.94 34.53 -81.66
CA GLN A 515 -12.71 33.72 -82.62
C GLN A 515 -12.24 33.97 -84.05
N LEU A 516 -12.15 32.92 -84.86
CA LEU A 516 -11.86 32.97 -86.28
C LEU A 516 -13.00 32.31 -87.05
N TYR A 517 -13.67 33.08 -87.90
CA TYR A 517 -14.71 32.61 -88.80
C TYR A 517 -14.67 33.43 -90.08
N ASN A 518 -15.26 32.94 -91.17
CA ASN A 518 -15.33 33.70 -92.42
C ASN A 518 -16.34 34.86 -92.26
N PRO A 519 -15.94 36.14 -92.36
CA PRO A 519 -16.84 37.28 -92.16
C PRO A 519 -17.98 37.35 -93.17
N GLN A 520 -17.84 36.69 -94.33
CA GLN A 520 -18.86 36.62 -95.38
C GLN A 520 -19.88 35.50 -95.15
N ASP A 521 -19.64 34.61 -94.19
CA ASP A 521 -20.61 33.62 -93.75
C ASP A 521 -21.43 34.20 -92.59
N ALA A 522 -22.62 34.72 -92.92
CA ALA A 522 -23.53 35.31 -91.95
C ALA A 522 -23.97 34.30 -90.87
N LEU A 523 -24.06 33.02 -91.21
CA LEU A 523 -24.42 31.97 -90.25
C LEU A 523 -23.26 31.69 -89.30
N ALA A 524 -22.02 31.65 -89.80
CA ALA A 524 -20.83 31.49 -88.96
C ALA A 524 -20.66 32.66 -87.96
N LYS A 525 -20.96 33.89 -88.37
CA LYS A 525 -20.90 35.07 -87.50
C LYS A 525 -21.86 34.97 -86.31
N GLU A 526 -23.12 34.60 -86.55
CA GLU A 526 -24.09 34.43 -85.45
C GLU A 526 -23.79 33.20 -84.60
N PHE A 527 -23.33 32.12 -85.24
CA PHE A 527 -22.90 30.91 -84.55
C PHE A 527 -21.71 31.17 -83.61
N ALA A 528 -20.76 32.01 -84.00
CA ALA A 528 -19.62 32.37 -83.15
C ALA A 528 -20.05 32.96 -81.80
N GLY A 529 -21.14 33.73 -81.74
CA GLY A 529 -21.68 34.24 -80.46
C GLY A 529 -22.14 33.15 -79.50
N ILE A 530 -22.64 32.02 -80.02
CA ILE A 530 -23.00 30.85 -79.21
C ILE A 530 -21.73 30.20 -78.62
N CYS A 531 -20.64 30.21 -79.38
CA CYS A 531 -19.38 29.56 -79.01
C CYS A 531 -18.46 30.42 -78.13
N GLU A 532 -18.81 31.68 -77.88
CA GLU A 532 -17.99 32.56 -77.05
C GLU A 532 -17.88 32.03 -75.61
N MET A 533 -16.76 32.30 -74.94
CA MET A 533 -16.54 31.80 -73.58
C MET A 533 -17.38 32.55 -72.54
N GLU A 534 -17.52 33.88 -72.67
CA GLU A 534 -18.32 34.68 -71.74
C GLU A 534 -19.82 34.51 -72.02
N THR A 535 -20.60 34.27 -70.96
CA THR A 535 -22.06 34.32 -71.00
C THR A 535 -22.57 35.76 -70.97
N GLU A 536 -23.81 35.99 -71.41
CA GLU A 536 -24.43 37.33 -71.36
C GLU A 536 -24.53 37.88 -69.93
N THR A 537 -24.74 37.01 -68.94
CA THR A 537 -24.72 37.38 -67.52
C THR A 537 -23.33 37.80 -67.05
N GLU A 538 -22.27 37.08 -67.44
CA GLU A 538 -20.89 37.44 -67.09
C GLU A 538 -20.46 38.75 -67.77
N LYS A 539 -20.82 38.96 -69.03
CA LYS A 539 -20.59 40.24 -69.73
C LYS A 539 -21.27 41.40 -69.01
N SER A 540 -22.51 41.21 -68.56
CA SER A 540 -23.24 42.24 -67.81
C SER A 540 -22.60 42.54 -66.45
N GLU A 541 -22.14 41.52 -65.72
CA GLU A 541 -21.47 41.72 -64.42
C GLU A 541 -20.08 42.34 -64.58
N LYS A 542 -19.34 41.98 -65.64
CA LYS A 542 -18.07 42.61 -65.98
C LYS A 542 -18.25 44.08 -66.32
N LEU A 543 -19.23 44.42 -67.16
CA LEU A 543 -19.61 45.80 -67.46
C LEU A 543 -19.95 46.57 -66.17
N LYS A 544 -20.72 45.96 -65.26
CA LYS A 544 -21.04 46.54 -63.95
C LYS A 544 -19.78 46.82 -63.13
N LEU A 545 -18.86 45.89 -62.99
CA LEU A 545 -17.61 46.08 -62.24
C LEU A 545 -16.73 47.18 -62.84
N GLU A 546 -16.56 47.17 -64.17
CA GLU A 546 -15.73 48.15 -64.87
C GLU A 546 -16.32 49.56 -64.77
N VAL A 547 -17.64 49.70 -64.93
CA VAL A 547 -18.36 50.98 -64.77
C VAL A 547 -18.26 51.47 -63.32
N ARG A 548 -18.45 50.59 -62.33
CA ARG A 548 -18.31 50.93 -60.91
C ARG A 548 -16.91 51.45 -60.60
N LYS A 549 -15.89 50.74 -61.06
CA LYS A 549 -14.49 51.14 -60.88
C LYS A 549 -14.21 52.48 -61.56
N ALA A 550 -14.69 52.69 -62.79
CA ALA A 550 -14.52 53.96 -63.50
C ALA A 550 -15.20 55.13 -62.75
N ILE A 551 -16.35 54.88 -62.12
CA ILE A 551 -17.01 55.87 -61.26
C ILE A 551 -16.17 56.12 -59.99
N GLU A 552 -15.67 55.07 -59.32
CA GLU A 552 -14.84 55.21 -58.11
C GLU A 552 -13.54 55.97 -58.38
N ASP A 553 -12.80 55.57 -59.42
CA ASP A 553 -11.58 56.24 -59.86
C ASP A 553 -11.87 57.69 -60.26
N GLY A 554 -12.99 57.92 -60.95
CA GLY A 554 -13.46 59.26 -61.29
C GLY A 554 -13.69 60.11 -60.05
N LEU A 555 -14.46 59.60 -59.08
CA LEU A 555 -14.78 60.25 -57.80
C LEU A 555 -13.56 60.51 -56.89
N LEU A 556 -12.47 59.75 -57.06
CA LEU A 556 -11.20 59.97 -56.36
C LEU A 556 -10.42 61.15 -56.95
N VAL A 557 -10.51 61.35 -58.26
CA VAL A 557 -9.75 62.38 -58.99
C VAL A 557 -10.51 63.71 -59.03
N LYS A 558 -11.82 63.64 -59.25
CA LYS A 558 -12.76 64.76 -59.30
C LYS A 558 -13.91 64.34 -58.40
N ASP A 559 -14.40 65.16 -57.47
CA ASP A 559 -15.52 64.77 -56.58
C ASP A 559 -16.86 64.48 -57.31
N TYR A 560 -16.83 64.36 -58.63
CA TYR A 560 -17.94 64.06 -59.52
C TYR A 560 -17.52 63.22 -60.74
N VAL A 561 -18.49 62.55 -61.36
CA VAL A 561 -18.35 61.74 -62.58
C VAL A 561 -19.44 62.09 -63.58
N VAL A 562 -19.07 62.32 -64.84
CA VAL A 562 -20.00 62.67 -65.92
C VAL A 562 -20.43 61.42 -66.68
N PHE A 563 -21.73 61.17 -66.80
CA PHE A 563 -22.28 60.02 -67.52
C PHE A 563 -21.83 59.95 -68.98
N GLY A 564 -21.72 61.11 -69.64
CA GLY A 564 -21.26 61.21 -71.03
C GLY A 564 -19.83 60.72 -71.25
N ASP A 565 -18.96 60.79 -70.23
CA ASP A 565 -17.60 60.24 -70.33
C ASP A 565 -17.62 58.71 -70.20
N LEU A 566 -18.49 58.17 -69.35
CA LEU A 566 -18.73 56.72 -69.31
C LEU A 566 -19.28 56.20 -70.64
N MET A 567 -20.20 56.93 -71.29
CA MET A 567 -20.71 56.54 -72.61
C MET A 567 -19.61 56.48 -73.68
N LYS A 568 -18.62 57.38 -73.63
CA LYS A 568 -17.47 57.33 -74.56
C LYS A 568 -16.58 56.12 -74.30
N SER A 569 -16.42 55.73 -73.05
CA SER A 569 -15.56 54.61 -72.65
C SER A 569 -16.20 53.24 -72.84
N PHE A 570 -17.50 53.11 -72.58
CA PHE A 570 -18.22 51.83 -72.54
C PHE A 570 -19.29 51.66 -73.63
N GLY A 571 -19.52 52.70 -74.44
CA GLY A 571 -20.56 52.72 -75.48
C GLY A 571 -21.95 53.05 -74.94
N ASP A 572 -22.85 53.51 -75.82
CA ASP A 572 -24.23 53.84 -75.48
C ASP A 572 -25.08 52.55 -75.41
N THR A 573 -25.12 51.93 -74.23
CA THR A 573 -25.92 50.73 -73.98
C THR A 573 -27.03 51.02 -72.96
N PRO A 574 -28.23 50.43 -73.11
CA PRO A 574 -29.30 50.58 -72.12
C PRO A 574 -28.89 50.18 -70.70
N ALA A 575 -28.00 49.20 -70.56
CA ALA A 575 -27.48 48.72 -69.29
C ALA A 575 -26.61 49.77 -68.57
N LEU A 576 -25.80 50.54 -69.31
CA LEU A 576 -24.88 51.52 -68.74
C LEU A 576 -25.61 52.60 -67.92
N LYS A 577 -26.76 53.06 -68.42
CA LYS A 577 -27.58 54.04 -67.69
C LYS A 577 -28.11 53.46 -66.39
N SER A 578 -28.67 52.25 -66.40
CA SER A 578 -29.13 51.58 -65.16
C SER A 578 -28.01 51.50 -64.13
N LEU A 579 -26.83 51.01 -64.54
CA LEU A 579 -25.67 50.84 -63.66
C LEU A 579 -25.21 52.15 -63.01
N PHE A 580 -25.30 53.27 -63.73
CA PHE A 580 -24.97 54.60 -63.22
C PHE A 580 -25.93 55.05 -62.11
N TYR A 581 -27.23 54.82 -62.27
CA TYR A 581 -28.23 55.12 -61.24
C TYR A 581 -28.13 54.14 -60.07
N ASP A 582 -28.03 52.84 -60.34
CA ASP A 582 -27.91 51.79 -59.33
C ASP A 582 -26.70 52.04 -58.41
N TYR A 583 -25.56 52.48 -58.98
CA TYR A 583 -24.39 52.81 -58.19
C TYR A 583 -24.58 54.05 -57.30
N ALA A 584 -25.28 55.08 -57.80
CA ALA A 584 -25.58 56.26 -57.00
C ALA A 584 -26.49 55.91 -55.82
N ASP A 585 -27.51 55.09 -56.05
CA ASP A 585 -28.42 54.61 -55.01
C ASP A 585 -27.69 53.72 -53.99
N ASP A 586 -26.87 52.76 -54.45
CA ASP A 586 -26.07 51.87 -53.60
C ASP A 586 -25.10 52.62 -52.66
N ARG A 587 -24.62 53.81 -53.08
CA ARG A 587 -23.59 54.59 -52.38
C ARG A 587 -24.12 55.88 -51.76
N ASN A 588 -25.43 56.12 -51.78
CA ASN A 588 -26.05 57.38 -51.35
C ASN A 588 -25.38 58.61 -51.98
N LEU A 589 -25.13 58.56 -53.29
CA LEU A 589 -24.54 59.65 -54.06
C LEU A 589 -25.64 60.42 -54.78
N LYS A 590 -25.40 61.72 -55.02
CA LYS A 590 -26.36 62.58 -55.69
C LYS A 590 -26.12 62.57 -57.20
N ILE A 591 -27.18 62.32 -57.97
CA ILE A 591 -27.19 62.57 -59.41
C ILE A 591 -27.84 63.93 -59.68
N GLN A 592 -27.17 64.77 -60.46
CA GLN A 592 -27.68 66.09 -60.89
C GLN A 592 -27.43 66.29 -62.38
N PHE A 593 -28.38 66.91 -63.07
CA PHE A 593 -28.17 67.38 -64.42
C PHE A 593 -27.52 68.77 -64.37
N VAL A 594 -26.39 68.94 -65.07
CA VAL A 594 -25.67 70.20 -65.20
C VAL A 594 -25.73 70.64 -66.66
N GLU A 595 -26.15 71.89 -66.88
CA GLU A 595 -26.24 72.50 -68.22
C GLU A 595 -24.86 72.45 -68.92
N ASP A 596 -24.85 72.15 -70.22
CA ASP A 596 -23.65 71.92 -71.06
C ASP A 596 -22.76 70.70 -70.72
N VAL A 597 -23.00 70.00 -69.60
CA VAL A 597 -22.19 68.83 -69.16
C VAL A 597 -23.00 67.52 -69.18
N GLY A 598 -24.29 67.57 -68.85
CA GLY A 598 -25.18 66.41 -68.80
C GLY A 598 -25.38 65.84 -67.39
N LEU A 599 -25.67 64.53 -67.30
CA LEU A 599 -25.86 63.84 -66.02
C LEU A 599 -24.53 63.68 -65.28
N VAL A 600 -24.48 64.13 -64.03
CA VAL A 600 -23.31 64.10 -63.17
C VAL A 600 -23.65 63.40 -61.86
N LEU A 601 -22.78 62.52 -61.39
CA LEU A 601 -22.85 61.80 -60.11
C LEU A 601 -21.78 62.35 -59.17
N MET A 602 -22.13 62.74 -57.95
CA MET A 602 -21.23 63.41 -57.00
C MET A 602 -21.55 63.08 -55.53
N ARG A 603 -20.60 63.32 -54.61
CA ARG A 603 -20.81 63.11 -53.16
C ARG A 603 -21.73 64.19 -52.57
N GLU A 604 -22.54 63.84 -51.57
CA GLU A 604 -23.29 64.85 -50.81
C GLU A 604 -22.33 65.81 -50.10
N GLY A 605 -22.40 67.09 -50.46
CA GLY A 605 -21.59 68.17 -49.87
C GLY A 605 -20.35 68.61 -50.65
N ALA A 606 -20.17 68.15 -51.90
CA ALA A 606 -19.19 68.69 -52.84
C ALA A 606 -19.66 70.00 -53.50
#